data_AF-A0A5B6VIV6-F1
#
_entry.id   AF-A0A5B6VIV6-F1
#
_cell.length_a   1.000
_cell.length_b   1.000
_cell.length_c   1.000
_cell.angle_alpha   90.00
_cell.angle_beta   90.00
_cell.angle_gamma   90.00
#
_symmetry.space_group_name_H-M   'P 1'
#
loop_
_entity.id
_entity.type
_entity.pdbx_description
1 polymer ?
#
loop_
_entity_poly.entity_id
_entity_poly.type
_entity_poly.pdbx_seq_one_letter_code
_entity_poly.pdbx_strand_id
1 'polypeptide(L)'
;MLRNPTPATDTDVVDLKELILRKAHDSHFAMHLGGTKMYCGLQEMYWWPNMKREVVEVVAKCLTCQRVKAELQVLIRLLQSISLPECK
;
A
#
# COMPACT_ATOMS: atom_id res chain seq x y z
N MET A 1 26.87 35.27 0.60
CA MET A 1 25.44 35.29 0.23
C MET A 1 24.84 33.94 0.61
N LEU A 2 24.49 33.74 1.89
CA LEU A 2 23.77 32.54 2.30
C LEU A 2 22.35 32.66 1.74
N ARG A 3 21.96 31.76 0.83
CA ARG A 3 20.57 31.68 0.37
C ARG A 3 19.73 31.27 1.58
N ASN A 4 18.82 32.15 2.00
CA ASN A 4 17.82 31.83 3.01
C ASN A 4 16.97 30.64 2.51
N PRO A 5 16.65 29.64 3.35
CA PRO A 5 15.72 28.60 2.95
C PRO A 5 14.34 29.23 2.78
N THR A 6 13.75 29.08 1.60
CA THR A 6 12.34 29.39 1.36
C THR A 6 11.46 28.55 2.28
N PRO A 7 10.38 29.10 2.85
CA PRO A 7 9.41 28.30 3.57
C PRO A 7 8.82 27.27 2.60
N ALA A 8 8.98 25.98 2.90
CA ALA A 8 8.43 24.90 2.09
C ALA A 8 6.93 25.16 1.87
N THR A 9 6.51 25.20 0.61
CA THR A 9 5.11 25.38 0.26
C THR A 9 4.36 24.06 0.51
N ASP A 10 3.06 24.11 0.79
CA ASP A 10 2.25 22.90 1.04
C ASP A 10 2.35 21.87 -0.10
N THR A 11 2.57 22.34 -1.32
CA THR A 11 2.86 21.54 -2.52
C THR A 11 4.11 20.66 -2.37
N ASP A 12 5.19 21.18 -1.81
CA ASP A 12 6.46 20.44 -1.65
C ASP A 12 6.31 19.25 -0.69
N VAL A 13 5.41 19.37 0.29
CA VAL A 13 5.12 18.32 1.28
C VAL A 13 4.22 17.24 0.71
N VAL A 14 3.23 17.62 -0.12
CA VAL A 14 2.36 16.68 -0.83
C VAL A 14 3.19 15.82 -1.79
N ASP A 15 4.07 16.45 -2.57
CA ASP A 15 4.94 15.77 -3.53
C ASP A 15 5.91 14.79 -2.84
N LEU A 16 6.42 15.15 -1.66
CA LEU A 16 7.30 14.28 -0.87
C LEU A 16 6.57 13.03 -0.35
N LYS A 17 5.34 13.19 0.16
CA LYS A 17 4.54 12.05 0.64
C LYS A 17 4.23 11.07 -0.48
N GLU A 18 3.83 11.59 -1.65
CA GLU A 18 3.55 10.76 -2.81
C GLU A 18 4.79 9.98 -3.25
N LEU A 19 5.96 10.63 -3.26
CA LEU A 19 7.22 9.96 -3.60
C LEU A 19 7.57 8.84 -2.61
N ILE A 20 7.40 9.07 -1.31
CA ILE A 20 7.64 8.07 -0.26
C ILE A 20 6.69 6.88 -0.45
N LEU A 21 5.40 7.13 -0.63
CA LEU A 21 4.39 6.10 -0.81
C LEU A 21 4.66 5.27 -2.07
N ARG A 22 5.01 5.92 -3.20
CA ARG A 22 5.34 5.23 -4.45
C ARG A 22 6.58 4.35 -4.29
N LYS A 23 7.67 4.87 -3.70
CA LYS A 23 8.89 4.08 -3.46
C LYS A 23 8.64 2.89 -2.53
N ALA A 24 7.81 3.07 -1.50
CA ALA A 24 7.45 1.99 -0.61
C ALA A 24 6.59 0.93 -1.31
N HIS A 25 5.66 1.35 -2.16
CA HIS A 25 4.81 0.46 -2.96
C HIS A 25 5.61 -0.37 -3.97
N ASP A 26 6.57 0.26 -4.66
CA ASP A 26 7.39 -0.41 -5.68
C ASP A 26 8.46 -1.33 -5.07
N SER A 27 8.64 -1.29 -3.75
CA SER A 27 9.47 -2.26 -3.04
C SER A 27 8.88 -3.66 -3.19
N HIS A 28 9.75 -4.62 -3.47
CA HIS A 28 9.42 -6.05 -3.56
C HIS A 28 8.64 -6.57 -2.34
N PHE A 29 8.81 -5.94 -1.17
CA PHE A 29 8.11 -6.30 0.05
C PHE A 29 6.66 -5.79 0.15
N ALA A 30 6.31 -4.67 -0.50
CA ALA A 30 4.94 -4.14 -0.48
C ALA A 30 4.06 -4.79 -1.56
N MET A 31 4.65 -5.10 -2.72
CA MET A 31 3.94 -5.67 -3.86
C MET A 31 3.34 -7.06 -3.57
N HIS A 32 3.98 -7.86 -2.70
CA HIS A 32 3.50 -9.21 -2.34
C HIS A 32 2.71 -9.27 -1.04
N LEU A 33 3.01 -8.42 -0.05
CA LEU A 33 2.43 -8.52 1.30
C LEU A 33 1.33 -7.48 1.57
N GLY A 34 1.00 -6.66 0.57
CA GLY A 34 -0.13 -5.74 0.57
C GLY A 34 0.08 -4.46 1.39
N GLY A 35 -0.97 -3.63 1.46
CA GLY A 35 -0.93 -2.32 2.11
C GLY A 35 -0.62 -2.34 3.60
N THR A 36 -0.90 -3.44 4.30
CA THR A 36 -0.57 -3.58 5.73
C THR A 36 0.94 -3.57 5.96
N LYS A 37 1.71 -4.33 5.18
CA LYS A 37 3.18 -4.35 5.34
C LYS A 37 3.82 -3.05 4.91
N MET A 38 3.27 -2.43 3.85
CA MET A 38 3.69 -1.09 3.42
C MET A 38 3.50 -0.07 4.53
N TYR A 39 2.33 -0.07 5.19
CA TYR A 39 2.06 0.81 6.32
C TYR A 39 3.01 0.57 7.49
N CYS A 40 3.18 -0.68 7.93
CA CYS A 40 4.08 -0.99 9.06
C CYS A 40 5.51 -0.54 8.79
N GLY A 41 6.06 -0.82 7.60
CA GLY A 41 7.42 -0.40 7.24
C GLY A 41 7.57 1.12 7.12
N LEU A 42 6.52 1.82 6.64
CA LEU A 42 6.53 3.28 6.61
C LEU A 42 6.47 3.90 8.01
N GLN A 43 5.67 3.32 8.91
CA GLN A 43 5.50 3.82 10.28
C GLN A 43 6.79 3.82 11.12
N GLU A 44 7.75 2.95 10.79
CA GLU A 44 9.04 2.90 11.48
C GLU A 44 9.89 4.14 11.23
N MET A 45 9.75 4.76 10.05
CA MET A 45 10.61 5.85 9.58
C MET A 45 9.88 7.17 9.39
N TYR A 46 8.57 7.13 9.16
CA TYR A 46 7.76 8.28 8.81
C TYR A 46 6.40 8.26 9.48
N TRP A 47 5.85 9.45 9.71
CA TRP A 47 4.49 9.59 10.23
C TRP A 47 3.86 10.89 9.75
N TRP A 48 2.60 10.83 9.34
CA TRP A 48 1.76 12.01 9.07
C TRP A 48 0.27 11.70 9.26
N PRO A 49 -0.58 12.73 9.46
CA PRO A 49 -2.02 12.56 9.54
C PRO A 49 -2.59 11.89 8.29
N ASN A 50 -3.51 10.94 8.46
CA ASN A 50 -4.13 10.17 7.37
C ASN A 50 -3.22 9.23 6.56
N MET A 51 -1.97 9.00 6.98
CA MET A 51 -1.04 8.10 6.27
C MET A 51 -1.63 6.71 5.96
N LYS A 52 -2.35 6.10 6.92
CA LYS A 52 -3.02 4.81 6.71
C LYS A 52 -4.03 4.84 5.55
N ARG A 53 -4.79 5.94 5.43
CA ARG A 53 -5.79 6.13 4.37
C ARG A 53 -5.08 6.31 3.02
N GLU A 54 -4.04 7.13 2.98
CA GLU A 54 -3.25 7.36 1.77
C GLU A 54 -2.58 6.07 1.27
N VAL A 55 -2.08 5.22 2.18
CA VAL A 55 -1.57 3.87 1.85
C VAL A 55 -2.65 3.01 1.18
N VAL A 56 -3.87 3.01 1.72
CA VAL A 56 -4.99 2.26 1.13
C VAL A 56 -5.32 2.78 -0.27
N GLU A 57 -5.32 4.10 -0.47
CA GLU A 57 -5.60 4.71 -1.77
C GLU A 57 -4.55 4.36 -2.83
N VAL A 58 -3.26 4.39 -2.47
CA VAL A 58 -2.15 4.01 -3.37
C VAL A 58 -2.29 2.55 -3.81
N VAL A 59 -2.51 1.64 -2.86
CA VAL A 59 -2.69 0.20 -3.17
C VAL A 59 -3.96 -0.04 -3.96
N ALA A 60 -5.05 0.68 -3.66
CA ALA A 60 -6.31 0.56 -4.38
C ALA A 60 -6.21 1.02 -5.84
N LYS A 61 -5.31 1.96 -6.17
CA LYS A 61 -5.07 2.42 -7.55
C LYS A 61 -4.12 1.50 -8.34
N CYS A 62 -3.41 0.57 -7.68
CA CYS A 62 -2.48 -0.32 -8.36
C CYS A 62 -3.19 -1.48 -9.07
N LEU A 63 -3.08 -1.53 -10.41
CA LEU A 63 -3.65 -2.60 -11.23
C LEU A 63 -3.11 -4.00 -10.86
N THR A 64 -1.83 -4.11 -10.53
CA THR A 64 -1.21 -5.38 -10.13
C THR A 64 -1.81 -5.90 -8.83
N CYS A 65 -1.95 -5.03 -7.81
CA CYS A 65 -2.57 -5.39 -6.54
C CYS A 65 -4.05 -5.77 -6.72
N GLN A 66 -4.79 -5.03 -7.56
CA GLN A 66 -6.19 -5.36 -7.88
C GLN A 66 -6.32 -6.75 -8.52
N ARG A 67 -5.46 -7.08 -9.48
CA ARG A 67 -5.46 -8.37 -10.19
C ARG A 67 -5.20 -9.52 -9.23
N VAL A 68 -4.13 -9.44 -8.43
CA VAL A 68 -3.78 -10.48 -7.45
C VAL A 68 -4.91 -10.69 -6.45
N LYS A 69 -5.55 -9.60 -5.99
CA LYS A 69 -6.72 -9.68 -5.09
C LYS A 69 -7.89 -10.42 -5.74
N ALA A 70 -8.19 -10.13 -7.00
CA ALA A 70 -9.26 -10.81 -7.74
C ALA A 70 -8.97 -12.31 -7.92
N GLU A 71 -7.74 -12.66 -8.30
CA GLU A 71 -7.30 -14.06 -8.45
C GLU A 71 -7.41 -14.83 -7.12
N LEU A 72 -6.97 -14.23 -6.01
CA LEU A 72 -7.10 -14.83 -4.68
C LEU A 72 -8.57 -15.02 -4.26
N GLN A 73 -9.44 -14.05 -4.57
CA GLN A 73 -10.87 -14.17 -4.29
C GLN A 73 -11.51 -15.34 -5.06
N VAL A 74 -11.11 -15.57 -6.32
CA VAL A 74 -11.56 -16.72 -7.11
C VAL A 74 -11.09 -18.02 -6.46
N LEU A 75 -9.82 -18.12 -6.07
CA LEU A 75 -9.28 -19.31 -5.41
C LEU A 75 -10.03 -19.63 -4.10
N ILE A 76 -10.28 -18.62 -3.26
CA ILE A 76 -11.02 -18.80 -2.00
C ILE A 76 -12.44 -19.32 -2.26
N ARG A 77 -13.14 -18.78 -3.27
CA ARG A 77 -14.48 -19.24 -3.64
C ARG A 77 -14.49 -20.69 -4.12
N LEU A 78 -13.49 -21.07 -4.92
CA LEU A 78 -13.33 -22.46 -5.35
C LEU A 78 -13.10 -23.39 -4.16
N LEU A 79 -12.22 -23.02 -3.22
CA LEU A 79 -11.98 -23.81 -2.01
C LEU A 79 -13.24 -23.97 -1.16
N GLN A 80 -14.05 -22.93 -0.99
CA GLN A 80 -15.32 -22.99 -0.25
C GLN A 80 -16.36 -23.89 -0.93
N SER A 81 -16.33 -23.99 -2.25
CA SER A 81 -17.22 -24.86 -3.02
C SER A 81 -16.84 -26.35 -2.97
N ILE A 82 -15.59 -26.67 -2.62
CA ILE A 82 -15.11 -28.05 -2.46
C ILE A 82 -15.45 -28.55 -1.05
N SER A 83 -16.73 -28.43 -0.64
CA SER A 83 -17.20 -29.05 0.60
C SER A 83 -16.83 -30.54 0.59
N LEU A 84 -15.81 -30.92 1.37
CA LEU A 84 -15.38 -32.30 1.50
C LEU A 84 -16.56 -33.11 2.09
N PRO A 85 -16.79 -34.36 1.62
CA PRO A 85 -17.82 -35.19 2.21
C PRO A 85 -17.52 -35.34 3.70
N GLU A 86 -18.52 -35.13 4.56
CA GLU A 86 -18.41 -35.49 5.97
C GLU A 86 -18.00 -36.96 6.05
N CYS A 87 -16.77 -37.21 6.52
CA CYS A 87 -16.27 -38.56 6.74
C CYS A 87 -17.11 -39.15 7.89
N LYS A 88 -18.07 -40.01 7.55
CA LYS A 88 -18.78 -40.87 8.51
C LYS A 88 -18.05 -42.17 8.69
#